data_AF-A0AAD4IYD8-F1
#
_entry.id   AF-A0AAD4IYD8-F1
#
_cell.length_a   1.000
_cell.length_b   1.000
_cell.length_c   1.000
_cell.angle_alpha   90.00
_cell.angle_beta   90.00
_cell.angle_gamma   90.00
#
_symmetry.space_group_name_H-M   'P 1'
#
loop_
_entity.id
_entity.type
_entity.pdbx_description
1 polymer ?
#
loop_
_entity_poly.entity_id
_entity_poly.type
_entity_poly.pdbx_seq_one_letter_code
_entity_poly.pdbx_strand_id
1 'polypeptide(L)'
;IWEDILGFENAEFYIKRWPELDGCCFEDVLISFPDAIPCGVKVYADGGKIKMNPDNKYVLREGDEILVIAEDDDTYAPSPVPKIRKGVSPRMTDPPKFPEKILFCGWRRDIDDMIMVLEALLSQGSELWMFNEVPEKDREIKLTEGGLDISGLVNLKLVHREGNAVIRRHLENLPLETFDSILILADESVEDSIVHSDSRSLATLLLIRDIQSKRLPYRDTKSSPLNHSGFSQSSWIREMQQASDKSIIISEILDSRTRNLVSVTRISDYVLSNELVSMALAMVAEDKQINRVLEELFAEEGNEMCIKPAEFYLYDQEELCFYEIMIRGRQRQEIVIGYRLATAEQAVINPANKSKSCKWSIDDVFVVISKGG
;
A
#
# COMPACT_ATOMS: atom_id res chain seq x y z
N ILE A 1 -2.44 -7.62 1.74
CA ILE A 1 -2.11 -7.26 0.34
C ILE A 1 -0.63 -7.51 0.08
N TRP A 2 0.32 -6.70 0.60
CA TRP A 2 1.75 -6.97 0.35
C TRP A 2 2.20 -8.32 0.87
N GLU A 3 1.75 -8.73 2.05
CA GLU A 3 1.99 -10.08 2.58
C GLU A 3 1.36 -11.18 1.70
N ASP A 4 0.21 -10.91 1.09
CA ASP A 4 -0.47 -11.89 0.23
C ASP A 4 0.20 -12.03 -1.15
N ILE A 5 0.87 -10.97 -1.62
CA ILE A 5 1.55 -10.93 -2.93
C ILE A 5 3.01 -11.37 -2.83
N LEU A 6 3.67 -11.10 -1.71
CA LEU A 6 5.05 -11.52 -1.45
C LEU A 6 5.12 -12.92 -0.83
N GLY A 7 4.07 -13.35 -0.14
CA GLY A 7 4.00 -14.66 0.49
C GLY A 7 3.36 -15.68 -0.44
N PHE A 8 4.10 -16.77 -0.71
CA PHE A 8 3.74 -17.97 -1.47
C PHE A 8 2.45 -18.68 -1.08
N GLU A 9 1.64 -18.11 -0.20
CA GLU A 9 0.40 -18.71 0.31
C GLU A 9 -0.82 -18.35 -0.55
N ASN A 10 -0.78 -17.27 -1.34
CA ASN A 10 -1.95 -16.77 -2.07
C ASN A 10 -1.71 -16.54 -3.56
N ALA A 11 -1.25 -15.36 -3.98
CA ALA A 11 -1.17 -15.01 -5.39
C ALA A 11 0.07 -14.17 -5.69
N GLU A 12 0.92 -14.69 -6.56
CA GLU A 12 2.25 -14.17 -6.84
C GLU A 12 2.45 -13.78 -8.30
N PHE A 13 3.59 -13.14 -8.57
CA PHE A 13 3.97 -12.77 -9.93
C PHE A 13 4.63 -13.92 -10.68
N TYR A 14 4.08 -14.25 -11.85
CA TYR A 14 4.65 -15.23 -12.77
C TYR A 14 4.85 -14.62 -14.17
N ILE A 15 5.93 -15.02 -14.84
CA ILE A 15 6.25 -14.61 -16.20
C ILE A 15 6.27 -15.84 -17.09
N LYS A 16 5.41 -15.87 -18.11
CA LYS A 16 5.30 -17.04 -18.99
C LYS A 16 4.99 -16.66 -20.43
N ARG A 17 5.57 -17.42 -21.36
CA ARG A 17 5.32 -17.29 -22.79
C ARG A 17 4.03 -18.01 -23.20
N TRP A 18 3.18 -17.32 -23.96
CA TRP A 18 1.93 -17.86 -24.51
C TRP A 18 1.86 -17.55 -26.02
N PRO A 19 2.40 -18.43 -26.89
CA PRO A 19 2.43 -18.20 -28.34
C PRO A 19 1.06 -17.98 -28.98
N GLU A 20 0.01 -18.56 -28.43
CA GLU A 20 -1.38 -18.40 -28.89
C GLU A 20 -1.94 -16.98 -28.72
N LEU A 21 -1.26 -16.12 -27.94
CA LEU A 21 -1.63 -14.72 -27.73
C LEU A 21 -0.84 -13.75 -28.62
N ASP A 22 0.01 -14.26 -29.53
CA ASP A 22 0.71 -13.42 -30.49
C ASP A 22 -0.28 -12.67 -31.41
N GLY A 23 -0.06 -11.37 -31.55
CA GLY A 23 -0.94 -10.49 -32.31
C GLY A 23 -2.18 -10.01 -31.55
N CYS A 24 -2.44 -10.50 -30.33
CA CYS A 24 -3.50 -9.97 -29.47
C CYS A 24 -3.10 -8.62 -28.86
N CYS A 25 -4.08 -7.73 -28.70
CA CYS A 25 -3.91 -6.50 -27.94
C CYS A 25 -3.94 -6.79 -26.44
N PHE A 26 -3.19 -6.01 -25.65
CA PHE A 26 -3.15 -6.16 -24.20
C PHE A 26 -4.53 -6.02 -23.54
N GLU A 27 -5.43 -5.19 -24.09
CA GLU A 27 -6.80 -5.08 -23.59
C GLU A 27 -7.59 -6.40 -23.63
N ASP A 28 -7.35 -7.24 -24.64
CA ASP A 28 -7.99 -8.54 -24.76
C ASP A 28 -7.28 -9.56 -23.88
N VAL A 29 -5.95 -9.52 -23.87
CA VAL A 29 -5.11 -10.39 -23.01
C VAL A 29 -5.48 -10.23 -21.54
N LEU A 30 -5.70 -9.00 -21.08
CA LEU A 30 -6.08 -8.68 -19.70
C LEU A 30 -7.28 -9.48 -19.19
N ILE A 31 -8.25 -9.77 -20.06
CA ILE A 31 -9.48 -10.49 -19.71
C ILE A 31 -9.50 -11.93 -20.25
N SER A 32 -8.37 -12.42 -20.77
CA SER A 32 -8.26 -13.77 -21.34
C SER A 32 -7.97 -14.84 -20.30
N PHE A 33 -7.54 -14.48 -19.08
CA PHE A 33 -7.18 -15.45 -18.03
C PHE A 33 -8.28 -15.51 -16.96
N PRO A 34 -8.97 -16.66 -16.78
CA PRO A 34 -9.95 -16.83 -15.70
C PRO A 34 -9.32 -16.83 -14.32
N ASP A 35 -8.14 -17.45 -14.21
CA ASP A 35 -7.47 -17.77 -12.94
C ASP A 35 -6.21 -16.93 -12.69
N ALA A 36 -5.94 -15.92 -13.53
CA ALA A 36 -4.84 -14.98 -13.36
C ALA A 36 -5.21 -13.57 -13.81
N ILE A 37 -4.42 -12.58 -13.41
CA ILE A 37 -4.56 -11.18 -13.84
C ILE A 37 -3.28 -10.72 -14.54
N PRO A 38 -3.30 -10.51 -15.87
CA PRO A 38 -2.18 -9.90 -16.58
C PRO A 38 -1.89 -8.49 -16.08
N CYS A 39 -0.65 -8.28 -15.63
CA CYS A 39 -0.18 -7.02 -15.07
C CYS A 39 0.91 -6.34 -15.91
N GLY A 40 1.52 -7.07 -16.84
CA GLY A 40 2.58 -6.53 -17.68
C GLY A 40 3.00 -7.45 -18.81
N VAL A 41 3.97 -6.99 -19.59
CA VAL A 41 4.59 -7.75 -20.68
C VAL A 41 6.10 -7.63 -20.57
N LYS A 42 6.81 -8.76 -20.65
CA LYS A 42 8.24 -8.80 -20.91
C LYS A 42 8.46 -8.72 -22.41
N VAL A 43 9.01 -7.58 -22.84
CA VAL A 43 9.15 -7.22 -24.25
C VAL A 43 10.42 -7.83 -24.81
N TYR A 44 10.29 -8.83 -25.69
CA TYR A 44 11.43 -9.56 -26.25
C TYR A 44 12.34 -8.64 -27.07
N ALA A 45 11.74 -7.77 -27.89
CA ALA A 45 12.47 -6.82 -28.72
C ALA A 45 13.28 -5.77 -27.93
N ASP A 46 12.95 -5.57 -26.65
CA ASP A 46 13.65 -4.64 -25.73
C ASP A 46 14.58 -5.42 -24.78
N GLY A 47 15.18 -6.51 -25.27
CA GLY A 47 16.11 -7.33 -24.49
C GLY A 47 15.46 -8.02 -23.28
N GLY A 48 14.15 -8.23 -23.30
CA GLY A 48 13.41 -8.81 -22.17
C GLY A 48 13.18 -7.82 -21.02
N LYS A 49 13.06 -6.52 -21.32
CA LYS A 49 12.60 -5.53 -20.34
C LYS A 49 11.14 -5.80 -19.96
N ILE A 50 10.84 -5.76 -18.67
CA ILE A 50 9.46 -5.86 -18.18
C ILE A 50 8.82 -4.49 -18.26
N LYS A 51 7.64 -4.44 -18.85
CA LYS A 51 6.79 -3.26 -18.91
C LYS A 51 5.50 -3.57 -18.15
N MET A 52 5.38 -3.07 -16.93
CA MET A 52 4.13 -3.14 -16.20
C MET A 52 3.11 -2.15 -16.75
N ASN A 53 1.84 -2.49 -16.61
CA ASN A 53 0.72 -1.65 -17.04
C ASN A 53 0.87 -1.08 -18.47
N PRO A 54 1.10 -1.94 -19.49
CA PRO A 54 1.25 -1.47 -20.85
C PRO A 54 -0.04 -0.85 -21.39
N ASP A 55 0.09 -0.03 -22.44
CA ASP A 55 -1.04 0.55 -23.16
C ASP A 55 -1.99 -0.55 -23.67
N ASN A 56 -3.30 -0.31 -23.63
CA ASN A 56 -4.33 -1.23 -24.10
C ASN A 56 -4.10 -1.72 -25.55
N LYS A 57 -3.52 -0.86 -26.40
CA LYS A 57 -3.22 -1.12 -27.80
C LYS A 57 -1.85 -1.77 -28.02
N TYR A 58 -1.12 -2.08 -26.95
CA TYR A 58 0.11 -2.87 -27.08
C TYR A 58 -0.23 -4.22 -27.69
N VAL A 59 0.38 -4.56 -28.82
CA VAL A 59 0.18 -5.84 -29.50
C VAL A 59 1.31 -6.77 -29.12
N LEU A 60 0.98 -7.92 -28.54
CA LEU A 60 1.96 -8.95 -28.19
C LEU A 60 2.66 -9.46 -29.44
N ARG A 61 3.99 -9.54 -29.38
CA ARG A 61 4.83 -10.01 -30.48
C ARG A 61 5.39 -11.39 -30.19
N GLU A 62 5.86 -12.04 -31.25
CA GLU A 62 6.63 -13.27 -31.12
C GLU A 62 7.81 -13.07 -30.15
N GLY A 63 7.87 -13.93 -29.14
CA GLY A 63 8.84 -13.90 -28.05
C GLY A 63 8.41 -13.15 -26.79
N ASP A 64 7.37 -12.31 -26.84
CA ASP A 64 6.92 -11.56 -25.65
C ASP A 64 6.32 -12.50 -24.59
N GLU A 65 6.60 -12.24 -23.31
CA GLU A 65 6.06 -13.04 -22.21
C GLU A 65 5.11 -12.20 -21.36
N ILE A 66 4.11 -12.83 -20.75
CA ILE A 66 3.09 -12.13 -19.98
C ILE A 66 3.45 -12.23 -18.51
N LEU A 67 3.49 -11.08 -17.84
CA LEU A 67 3.53 -10.99 -16.39
C LEU A 67 2.09 -11.06 -15.86
N VAL A 68 1.80 -12.02 -14.99
CA VAL A 68 0.50 -12.19 -14.36
C VAL A 68 0.62 -12.24 -12.84
N ILE A 69 -0.48 -11.97 -12.14
CA ILE A 69 -0.70 -12.42 -10.76
C ILE A 69 -1.56 -13.69 -10.80
N ALA A 70 -1.06 -14.81 -10.26
CA ALA A 70 -1.73 -16.11 -10.25
C ALA A 70 -1.45 -16.87 -8.93
N GLU A 71 -2.19 -17.95 -8.67
CA GLU A 71 -2.01 -18.77 -7.45
C GLU A 71 -0.71 -19.59 -7.49
N ASP A 72 -0.37 -20.11 -8.67
CA ASP A 72 0.85 -20.91 -8.91
C ASP A 72 1.24 -20.85 -10.39
N ASP A 73 2.41 -21.36 -10.77
CA ASP A 73 2.97 -21.28 -12.13
C ASP A 73 2.22 -22.14 -13.18
N ASP A 74 1.45 -23.13 -12.73
CA ASP A 74 0.71 -24.10 -13.53
C ASP A 74 -0.83 -24.02 -13.40
N THR A 75 -1.35 -23.10 -12.57
CA THR A 75 -2.79 -22.99 -12.26
C THR A 75 -3.60 -22.13 -13.24
N TYR A 76 -2.93 -21.48 -14.20
CA TYR A 76 -3.58 -20.53 -15.11
C TYR A 76 -3.25 -20.79 -16.58
N ALA A 77 -4.23 -20.50 -17.44
CA ALA A 77 -4.11 -20.56 -18.89
C ALA A 77 -5.05 -19.55 -19.56
N PRO A 78 -4.71 -19.09 -20.78
CA PRO A 78 -5.61 -18.25 -21.54
C PRO A 78 -6.87 -19.01 -21.97
N SER A 79 -7.97 -18.29 -22.04
CA SER A 79 -9.28 -18.75 -22.48
C SER A 79 -9.86 -17.75 -23.49
N PRO A 80 -10.87 -18.14 -24.29
CA PRO A 80 -11.51 -17.21 -25.21
C PRO A 80 -12.03 -15.96 -24.49
N VAL A 81 -11.74 -14.80 -25.07
CA VAL A 81 -12.12 -13.49 -24.52
C VAL A 81 -13.61 -13.46 -24.16
N PRO A 82 -13.97 -13.22 -22.90
CA PRO A 82 -15.36 -13.20 -22.48
C PRO A 82 -16.08 -12.00 -23.10
N LYS A 83 -17.37 -12.18 -23.42
CA LYS A 83 -18.21 -11.07 -23.90
C LYS A 83 -18.64 -10.19 -22.74
N ILE A 84 -17.87 -9.12 -22.49
CA ILE A 84 -18.13 -8.18 -21.41
C ILE A 84 -18.85 -6.93 -21.93
N ARG A 85 -19.84 -6.44 -21.18
CA ARG A 85 -20.56 -5.20 -21.53
C ARG A 85 -19.68 -4.01 -21.17
N LYS A 86 -19.42 -3.14 -22.15
CA LYS A 86 -18.79 -1.84 -21.89
C LYS A 86 -19.86 -0.89 -21.31
N GLY A 87 -19.96 -0.88 -19.98
CA GLY A 87 -20.86 0.01 -19.23
C GLY A 87 -20.37 1.46 -19.16
N VAL A 88 -21.22 2.34 -18.64
CA VAL A 88 -20.84 3.72 -18.29
C VAL A 88 -20.03 3.68 -16.99
N SER A 89 -18.85 4.30 -16.99
CA SER A 89 -18.02 4.48 -15.80
C SER A 89 -18.33 5.83 -15.13
N PRO A 90 -18.24 5.92 -13.80
CA PRO A 90 -18.21 7.20 -13.11
C PRO A 90 -17.08 8.08 -13.62
N ARG A 91 -17.32 9.38 -13.78
CA ARG A 91 -16.29 10.37 -14.11
C ARG A 91 -15.81 11.03 -12.84
N MET A 92 -14.99 10.30 -12.09
CA MET A 92 -14.29 10.85 -10.94
C MET A 92 -12.88 11.27 -11.30
N THR A 93 -12.49 12.45 -10.83
CA THR A 93 -11.11 12.92 -10.84
C THR A 93 -10.44 12.50 -9.54
N ASP A 94 -9.17 12.13 -9.59
CA ASP A 94 -8.40 11.92 -8.37
C ASP A 94 -8.46 13.20 -7.51
N PRO A 95 -8.73 13.07 -6.20
CA PRO A 95 -8.68 14.22 -5.31
C PRO A 95 -7.25 14.77 -5.29
N PRO A 96 -7.07 16.08 -5.04
CA PRO A 96 -5.75 16.62 -4.82
C PRO A 96 -5.12 15.90 -3.62
N LYS A 97 -3.85 15.51 -3.74
CA LYS A 97 -3.08 15.03 -2.59
C LYS A 97 -2.97 16.18 -1.57
N PHE A 98 -3.18 15.88 -0.29
CA PHE A 98 -3.09 16.86 0.79
C PHE A 98 -1.77 16.68 1.57
N PRO A 99 -1.25 17.73 2.20
CA PRO A 99 -0.08 17.60 3.07
C PRO A 99 -0.37 16.66 4.24
N GLU A 100 0.59 15.79 4.55
CA GLU A 100 0.50 14.81 5.65
C GLU A 100 1.49 15.13 6.77
N LYS A 101 1.16 14.70 7.98
CA LYS A 101 2.04 14.79 9.16
C LYS A 101 2.41 13.41 9.66
N ILE A 102 3.68 13.06 9.52
CA ILE A 102 4.23 11.75 9.87
C ILE A 102 5.15 11.89 11.08
N LEU A 103 5.12 10.91 11.99
CA LEU A 103 6.04 10.82 13.14
C LEU A 103 6.92 9.59 13.02
N PHE A 104 8.24 9.77 13.00
CA PHE A 104 9.23 8.71 13.24
C PHE A 104 9.61 8.68 14.71
N CYS A 105 9.45 7.51 15.35
CA CYS A 105 9.90 7.22 16.71
C CYS A 105 11.11 6.29 16.65
N GLY A 106 12.29 6.80 17.02
CA GLY A 106 13.57 6.09 16.89
C GLY A 106 14.50 6.73 15.86
N TRP A 107 15.79 6.40 15.95
CA TRP A 107 16.78 6.72 14.91
C TRP A 107 17.24 5.41 14.25
N ARG A 108 16.64 5.07 13.12
CA ARG A 108 16.99 3.87 12.35
C ARG A 108 18.32 4.08 11.62
N ARG A 109 19.05 3.00 11.33
CA ARG A 109 20.14 3.05 10.35
C ARG A 109 19.59 3.48 8.97
N ASP A 110 20.37 4.30 8.26
CA ASP A 110 20.05 4.81 6.91
C ASP A 110 18.65 5.47 6.84
N ILE A 111 18.27 6.22 7.89
CA ILE A 111 16.97 6.89 7.99
C ILE A 111 16.78 7.96 6.91
N ASP A 112 17.89 8.49 6.37
CA ASP A 112 17.94 9.41 5.24
C ASP A 112 17.33 8.83 3.96
N ASP A 113 17.54 7.54 3.66
CA ASP A 113 16.88 6.86 2.54
C ASP A 113 15.35 6.89 2.69
N MET A 114 14.85 6.63 3.91
CA MET A 114 13.41 6.70 4.19
C MET A 114 12.87 8.12 4.04
N ILE A 115 13.65 9.14 4.41
CA ILE A 115 13.27 10.55 4.25
C ILE A 115 13.16 10.90 2.76
N MET A 116 14.09 10.45 1.93
CA MET A 116 14.05 10.67 0.49
C MET A 116 12.83 10.02 -0.18
N VAL A 117 12.51 8.78 0.20
CA VAL A 117 11.30 8.10 -0.28
C VAL A 117 10.05 8.90 0.10
N LEU A 118 9.95 9.39 1.34
CA LEU A 118 8.82 10.22 1.75
C LEU A 118 8.79 11.58 1.03
N GLU A 119 9.93 12.20 0.77
CA GLU A 119 10.03 13.46 0.02
C GLU A 119 9.49 13.32 -1.40
N ALA A 120 9.75 12.20 -2.06
CA ALA A 120 9.24 11.90 -3.39
C ALA A 120 7.72 11.61 -3.42
N LEU A 121 7.19 10.98 -2.35
CA LEU A 121 5.80 10.54 -2.32
C LEU A 121 4.81 11.60 -1.82
N LEU A 122 5.23 12.44 -0.86
CA LEU A 122 4.34 13.34 -0.14
C LEU A 122 4.14 14.68 -0.84
N SER A 123 3.02 15.32 -0.53
CA SER A 123 2.67 16.63 -1.09
C SER A 123 3.38 17.77 -0.40
N GLN A 124 3.56 18.88 -1.14
CA GLN A 124 4.18 20.09 -0.60
C GLN A 124 3.50 20.60 0.68
N GLY A 125 4.31 20.85 1.71
CA GLY A 125 3.86 21.32 3.01
C GLY A 125 3.66 20.21 4.03
N SER A 126 4.01 18.98 3.68
CA SER A 126 4.00 17.84 4.60
C SER A 126 5.08 18.00 5.67
N GLU A 127 4.86 17.39 6.84
CA GLU A 127 5.77 17.48 7.98
C GLU A 127 6.23 16.08 8.41
N LEU A 128 7.54 15.90 8.52
CA LEU A 128 8.14 14.72 9.13
C LEU A 128 8.71 15.06 10.50
N TRP A 129 8.07 14.56 11.55
CA TRP A 129 8.52 14.72 12.92
C TRP A 129 9.45 13.58 13.29
N MET A 130 10.65 13.89 13.77
CA MET A 130 11.63 12.90 14.23
C MET A 130 11.76 12.98 15.75
N PHE A 131 11.30 11.92 16.43
CA PHE A 131 11.37 11.78 17.88
C PHE A 131 12.32 10.66 18.29
N ASN A 132 13.47 11.02 18.84
CA ASN A 132 14.53 10.08 19.24
C ASN A 132 15.54 10.72 20.19
N GLU A 133 16.48 9.91 20.69
CA GLU A 133 17.45 10.28 21.73
C GLU A 133 18.68 11.01 21.16
N VAL A 134 18.83 11.11 19.83
CA VAL A 134 19.95 11.83 19.19
C VAL A 134 19.77 13.33 19.42
N PRO A 135 20.78 14.05 19.94
CA PRO A 135 20.70 15.50 20.13
C PRO A 135 20.47 16.24 18.82
N GLU A 136 19.58 17.24 18.82
CA GLU A 136 19.17 17.96 17.59
C GLU A 136 20.35 18.50 16.77
N LYS A 137 21.36 19.06 17.46
CA LYS A 137 22.60 19.59 16.87
C LYS A 137 23.43 18.56 16.08
N ASP A 138 23.27 17.28 16.38
CA ASP A 138 24.05 16.19 15.76
C ASP A 138 23.25 15.55 14.61
N ARG A 139 21.94 15.81 14.52
CA ARG A 139 21.05 15.18 13.53
C ARG A 139 21.31 15.67 12.11
N GLU A 140 21.46 16.98 11.93
CA GLU A 140 21.76 17.56 10.60
C GLU A 140 23.07 16.99 10.06
N ILE A 141 24.10 16.89 10.91
CA ILE A 141 25.41 16.33 10.53
C ILE A 141 25.24 14.88 10.06
N LYS A 142 24.58 14.04 10.86
CA LYS A 142 24.37 12.62 10.50
C LYS A 142 23.59 12.45 9.19
N LEU A 143 22.53 13.24 9.00
CA LEU A 143 21.72 13.17 7.78
C LEU A 143 22.53 13.60 6.54
N THR A 144 23.30 14.67 6.65
CA THR A 144 24.16 15.14 5.55
C THR A 144 25.32 14.17 5.28
N GLU A 145 25.87 13.51 6.30
CA GLU A 145 26.86 12.44 6.15
C GLU A 145 26.29 11.20 5.42
N GLY A 146 25.00 10.90 5.62
CA GLY A 146 24.25 9.89 4.84
C GLY A 146 23.99 10.30 3.39
N GLY A 147 24.15 11.59 3.06
CA GLY A 147 23.96 12.12 1.72
C GLY A 147 22.66 12.92 1.54
N LEU A 148 21.89 13.16 2.61
CA LEU A 148 20.67 13.94 2.56
C LEU A 148 20.96 15.45 2.49
N ASP A 149 20.51 16.11 1.43
CA ASP A 149 20.45 17.57 1.35
C ASP A 149 19.15 18.09 1.98
N ILE A 150 19.20 18.38 3.27
CA ILE A 150 18.05 18.90 4.04
C ILE A 150 17.54 20.22 3.45
N SER A 151 18.43 21.05 2.89
CA SER A 151 18.06 22.34 2.31
C SER A 151 17.37 22.22 0.94
N GLY A 152 17.56 21.07 0.28
CA GLY A 152 16.96 20.71 -1.00
C GLY A 152 15.55 20.12 -0.90
N LEU A 153 15.06 19.82 0.31
CA LEU A 153 13.70 19.30 0.51
C LEU A 153 12.65 20.36 0.10
N VAL A 154 11.73 19.96 -0.78
CA VAL A 154 10.68 20.79 -1.34
C VAL A 154 9.32 20.46 -0.73
N ASN A 155 9.05 19.17 -0.51
CA ASN A 155 7.75 18.68 -0.07
C ASN A 155 7.65 18.57 1.45
N LEU A 156 8.72 18.06 2.08
CA LEU A 156 8.80 17.80 3.50
C LEU A 156 9.48 18.92 4.27
N LYS A 157 8.92 19.17 5.45
CA LYS A 157 9.57 19.91 6.52
C LYS A 157 9.94 18.98 7.66
N LEU A 158 11.23 18.94 8.00
CA LEU A 158 11.73 18.18 9.15
C LEU A 158 11.45 18.93 10.46
N VAL A 159 10.89 18.23 11.45
CA VAL A 159 10.62 18.75 12.80
C VAL A 159 11.32 17.86 13.83
N HIS A 160 12.34 18.40 14.49
CA HIS A 160 13.13 17.63 15.46
C HIS A 160 12.55 17.71 16.87
N ARG A 161 12.45 16.56 17.53
CA ARG A 161 12.12 16.43 18.95
C ARG A 161 13.06 15.44 19.62
N GLU A 162 13.74 15.89 20.67
CA GLU A 162 14.60 15.04 21.49
C GLU A 162 13.78 14.38 22.60
N GLY A 163 13.94 13.07 22.75
CA GLY A 163 13.28 12.30 23.79
C GLY A 163 13.41 10.80 23.61
N ASN A 164 12.90 10.06 24.57
CA ASN A 164 13.03 8.61 24.63
C ASN A 164 11.63 7.99 24.44
N ALA A 165 11.50 7.17 23.41
CA ALA A 165 10.25 6.54 22.98
C ALA A 165 9.63 5.60 24.02
N VAL A 166 10.42 5.03 24.93
CA VAL A 166 9.90 4.19 26.02
C VAL A 166 9.53 4.98 27.28
N ILE A 167 9.72 6.31 27.29
CA ILE A 167 9.37 7.18 28.42
C ILE A 167 8.06 7.92 28.13
N ARG A 168 6.98 7.49 28.81
CA ARG A 168 5.63 8.10 28.73
C ARG A 168 5.65 9.63 28.74
N ARG A 169 6.32 10.24 29.72
CA ARG A 169 6.37 11.70 29.90
C ARG A 169 6.92 12.43 28.67
N HIS A 170 7.82 11.80 27.92
CA HIS A 170 8.40 12.41 26.73
C HIS A 170 7.41 12.32 25.55
N LEU A 171 6.78 11.16 25.35
CA LEU A 171 5.69 10.97 24.36
C LEU A 171 4.49 11.88 24.65
N GLU A 172 4.17 12.12 25.92
CA GLU A 172 3.10 13.04 26.33
C GLU A 172 3.36 14.51 25.96
N ASN A 173 4.54 14.88 25.47
CA ASN A 173 4.79 16.23 24.94
C ASN A 173 4.49 16.34 23.44
N LEU A 174 4.20 15.22 22.77
CA LEU A 174 3.90 15.19 21.34
C LEU A 174 2.38 15.32 21.09
N PRO A 175 1.98 15.98 19.98
CA PRO A 175 0.58 16.06 19.55
C PRO A 175 0.18 14.77 18.81
N LEU A 176 0.21 13.64 19.52
CA LEU A 176 0.05 12.28 18.99
C LEU A 176 -1.24 12.07 18.17
N GLU A 177 -2.27 12.87 18.43
CA GLU A 177 -3.57 12.80 17.77
C GLU A 177 -3.61 13.55 16.43
N THR A 178 -2.56 14.32 16.12
CA THR A 178 -2.49 15.14 14.89
C THR A 178 -1.67 14.51 13.77
N PHE A 179 -1.05 13.36 14.04
CA PHE A 179 -0.29 12.63 13.04
C PHE A 179 -1.23 11.73 12.24
N ASP A 180 -1.08 11.74 10.92
CA ASP A 180 -1.77 10.83 10.02
C ASP A 180 -1.21 9.41 10.21
N SER A 181 0.12 9.31 10.29
CA SER A 181 0.85 8.06 10.51
C SER A 181 2.01 8.22 11.51
N ILE A 182 2.23 7.18 12.32
CA ILE A 182 3.34 7.06 13.26
C ILE A 182 4.12 5.78 12.96
N LEU A 183 5.40 5.91 12.64
CA LEU A 183 6.32 4.79 12.43
C LEU A 183 7.23 4.65 13.64
N ILE A 184 7.18 3.49 14.29
CA ILE A 184 8.07 3.10 15.38
C ILE A 184 9.16 2.23 14.77
N LEU A 185 10.36 2.78 14.70
CA LEU A 185 11.50 2.20 14.02
C LEU A 185 12.42 1.52 15.02
N ALA A 186 13.08 0.44 14.59
CA ALA A 186 14.19 -0.13 15.33
C ALA A 186 15.29 0.93 15.46
N ASP A 187 15.74 1.21 16.67
CA ASP A 187 16.76 2.23 16.91
C ASP A 187 18.16 1.63 16.72
N GLU A 188 18.99 2.29 15.90
CA GLU A 188 20.35 1.87 15.55
C GLU A 188 21.18 1.47 16.78
N SER A 189 20.98 2.15 17.92
CA SER A 189 21.72 1.90 19.16
C SER A 189 21.45 0.53 19.80
N VAL A 190 20.37 -0.14 19.42
CA VAL A 190 19.90 -1.42 19.99
C VAL A 190 19.51 -2.46 18.93
N GLU A 191 19.64 -2.14 17.64
CA GLU A 191 19.36 -3.04 16.51
C GLU A 191 20.15 -4.36 16.60
N ASP A 192 21.38 -4.35 17.14
CA ASP A 192 22.22 -5.55 17.31
C ASP A 192 21.61 -6.58 18.27
N SER A 193 20.63 -6.18 19.09
CA SER A 193 19.84 -7.08 19.92
C SER A 193 18.38 -7.03 19.53
N ILE A 194 18.02 -7.93 18.60
CA ILE A 194 16.66 -8.14 18.07
C ILE A 194 15.60 -8.10 19.19
N VAL A 195 15.80 -8.87 20.26
CA VAL A 195 14.84 -8.96 21.38
C VAL A 195 14.66 -7.62 22.10
N HIS A 196 15.75 -6.85 22.29
CA HIS A 196 15.67 -5.54 22.92
C HIS A 196 15.03 -4.48 22.02
N SER A 197 15.33 -4.52 20.72
CA SER A 197 14.71 -3.64 19.72
C SER A 197 13.19 -3.85 19.69
N ASP A 198 12.75 -5.10 19.52
CA ASP A 198 11.33 -5.46 19.49
C ASP A 198 10.61 -5.06 20.78
N SER A 199 11.23 -5.30 21.94
CA SER A 199 10.67 -4.93 23.23
C SER A 199 10.44 -3.41 23.35
N ARG A 200 11.36 -2.60 22.82
CA ARG A 200 11.23 -1.13 22.82
C ARG A 200 10.18 -0.65 21.83
N SER A 201 10.11 -1.25 20.65
CA SER A 201 9.08 -0.93 19.65
C SER A 201 7.68 -1.21 20.21
N LEU A 202 7.48 -2.39 20.82
CA LEU A 202 6.21 -2.74 21.46
C LEU A 202 5.88 -1.88 22.68
N ALA A 203 6.87 -1.55 23.51
CA ALA A 203 6.65 -0.65 24.64
C ALA A 203 6.19 0.73 24.16
N THR A 204 6.83 1.27 23.12
CA THR A 204 6.47 2.56 22.50
C THR A 204 5.04 2.51 21.95
N LEU A 205 4.70 1.44 21.21
CA LEU A 205 3.38 1.21 20.65
C LEU A 205 2.28 1.28 21.72
N LEU A 206 2.44 0.49 22.78
CA LEU A 206 1.51 0.42 23.90
C LEU A 206 1.39 1.77 24.63
N LEU A 207 2.50 2.48 24.81
CA LEU A 207 2.50 3.81 25.44
C LEU A 207 1.75 4.83 24.61
N ILE A 208 2.00 4.92 23.30
CA ILE A 208 1.31 5.85 22.39
C ILE A 208 -0.20 5.58 22.42
N ARG A 209 -0.61 4.32 22.31
CA ARG A 209 -2.03 3.94 22.36
C ARG A 209 -2.69 4.26 23.70
N ASP A 210 -2.02 3.98 24.82
CA ASP A 210 -2.54 4.33 26.14
C ASP A 210 -2.65 5.86 26.32
N ILE A 211 -1.66 6.64 25.86
CA ILE A 211 -1.71 8.11 25.91
C ILE A 211 -2.87 8.66 25.08
N GLN A 212 -3.02 8.23 23.82
CA GLN A 212 -4.13 8.62 22.95
C GLN A 212 -5.48 8.28 23.60
N SER A 213 -5.62 7.07 24.17
CA SER A 213 -6.86 6.64 24.82
C SER A 213 -7.25 7.48 26.05
N LYS A 214 -6.26 8.01 26.79
CA LYS A 214 -6.47 8.86 27.96
C LYS A 214 -6.81 10.30 27.60
N ARG A 215 -6.24 10.80 26.50
CA ARG A 215 -6.50 12.15 25.97
C ARG A 215 -7.82 12.26 25.23
N LEU A 216 -8.29 11.14 24.67
CA LEU A 216 -9.59 10.99 24.02
C LEU A 216 -10.49 10.10 24.88
N PRO A 217 -11.03 10.60 26.02
CA PRO A 217 -12.03 9.84 26.75
C PRO A 217 -13.27 9.68 25.87
N TYR A 218 -13.53 8.43 25.48
CA TYR A 218 -14.75 7.88 24.89
C TYR A 218 -15.97 8.83 24.96
N ARG A 219 -16.31 9.48 23.85
CA ARG A 219 -17.58 10.21 23.69
C ARG A 219 -18.68 9.19 23.40
N ASP A 220 -19.25 8.63 24.45
CA ASP A 220 -20.43 7.79 24.33
C ASP A 220 -21.70 8.66 24.12
N THR A 221 -22.33 8.48 22.96
CA THR A 221 -23.78 8.61 22.65
C THR A 221 -24.61 9.77 23.24
N LYS A 222 -24.97 10.72 22.36
CA LYS A 222 -26.35 11.21 22.06
C LYS A 222 -26.32 12.49 21.21
N SER A 223 -26.50 12.36 19.90
CA SER A 223 -27.10 13.45 19.10
C SER A 223 -28.40 12.96 18.48
N SER A 224 -29.50 13.52 18.98
CA SER A 224 -30.87 13.36 18.50
C SER A 224 -30.99 13.59 16.98
N PRO A 225 -31.97 12.96 16.31
CA PRO A 225 -32.16 13.15 14.87
C PRO A 225 -32.76 14.55 14.62
N LEU A 226 -31.94 15.47 14.13
CA LEU A 226 -32.42 16.69 13.53
C LEU A 226 -32.39 16.52 12.01
N ASN A 227 -33.58 16.33 11.46
CA ASN A 227 -33.88 16.43 10.04
C ASN A 227 -33.25 17.71 9.46
N HIS A 228 -32.28 17.56 8.56
CA HIS A 228 -32.02 18.53 7.50
C HIS A 228 -31.70 17.78 6.21
N SER A 229 -32.65 17.87 5.29
CA SER A 229 -32.55 17.47 3.89
C SER A 229 -31.49 18.33 3.19
N GLY A 230 -30.38 17.69 2.82
CA GLY A 230 -29.34 18.26 1.98
C GLY A 230 -28.31 17.16 1.70
N PHE A 231 -28.40 16.56 0.51
CA PHE A 231 -27.44 15.59 0.00
C PHE A 231 -26.03 16.18 0.11
N SER A 232 -25.23 15.67 1.06
CA SER A 232 -23.85 16.10 1.26
C SER A 232 -22.90 15.02 0.77
N GLN A 233 -22.11 15.42 -0.20
CA GLN A 233 -21.05 14.70 -0.92
C GLN A 233 -19.82 14.42 -0.03
N SER A 234 -20.03 14.06 1.24
CA SER A 234 -18.97 14.02 2.28
C SER A 234 -19.13 12.90 3.31
N SER A 235 -19.87 11.82 3.01
CA SER A 235 -20.05 10.72 3.98
C SER A 235 -18.85 9.77 4.03
N TRP A 236 -18.23 9.42 2.91
CA TRP A 236 -17.17 8.40 2.87
C TRP A 236 -15.80 8.91 3.33
N ILE A 237 -15.42 10.16 2.97
CA ILE A 237 -14.25 10.84 3.56
C ILE A 237 -14.43 10.94 5.07
N ARG A 238 -15.66 11.14 5.53
CA ARG A 238 -16.00 11.23 6.95
C ARG A 238 -16.06 9.87 7.64
N GLU A 239 -16.34 8.78 6.92
CA GLU A 239 -16.32 7.41 7.45
C GLU A 239 -14.91 6.80 7.48
N MET A 240 -14.06 7.09 6.50
CA MET A 240 -12.61 6.85 6.61
C MET A 240 -11.94 7.78 7.64
N GLN A 241 -12.45 9.01 7.83
CA GLN A 241 -12.11 9.88 8.96
C GLN A 241 -12.81 9.51 10.28
N GLN A 242 -13.76 8.57 10.29
CA GLN A 242 -14.36 8.02 11.52
C GLN A 242 -13.72 6.69 11.91
N ALA A 243 -13.06 6.00 10.97
CA ALA A 243 -11.99 5.07 11.32
C ALA A 243 -10.73 5.79 11.85
N SER A 244 -10.60 7.11 11.59
CA SER A 244 -9.47 7.95 12.01
C SER A 244 -9.54 8.49 13.45
N ASP A 245 -10.23 7.79 14.36
CA ASP A 245 -10.13 8.07 15.80
C ASP A 245 -8.80 7.57 16.41
N LYS A 246 -7.90 7.01 15.59
CA LYS A 246 -6.54 6.58 15.97
C LYS A 246 -5.60 6.69 14.77
N SER A 247 -4.57 7.54 14.83
CA SER A 247 -3.46 7.57 13.86
C SER A 247 -3.01 6.16 13.49
N ILE A 248 -2.64 5.93 12.24
CA ILE A 248 -2.07 4.65 11.81
C ILE A 248 -0.72 4.49 12.52
N ILE A 249 -0.53 3.40 13.27
CA ILE A 249 0.78 3.11 13.88
C ILE A 249 1.36 1.89 13.21
N ILE A 250 2.56 2.04 12.68
CA ILE A 250 3.36 0.98 12.08
C ILE A 250 4.56 0.76 12.99
N SER A 251 4.75 -0.47 13.46
CA SER A 251 5.89 -0.84 14.30
C SER A 251 6.78 -1.82 13.57
N GLU A 252 8.06 -1.49 13.44
CA GLU A 252 9.10 -2.41 12.99
C GLU A 252 9.39 -3.42 14.10
N ILE A 253 9.32 -4.71 13.75
CA ILE A 253 9.61 -5.85 14.62
C ILE A 253 10.53 -6.80 13.87
N LEU A 254 11.72 -7.04 14.39
CA LEU A 254 12.76 -7.80 13.73
C LEU A 254 12.57 -9.32 13.87
N ASP A 255 11.99 -9.83 14.97
CA ASP A 255 11.69 -11.26 15.17
C ASP A 255 10.25 -11.64 14.80
N SER A 256 10.10 -12.60 13.89
CA SER A 256 8.79 -13.14 13.47
C SER A 256 8.04 -13.81 14.63
N ARG A 257 8.74 -14.35 15.63
CA ARG A 257 8.10 -14.92 16.83
C ARG A 257 7.40 -13.85 17.66
N THR A 258 8.02 -12.68 17.81
CA THR A 258 7.44 -11.54 18.52
C THR A 258 6.18 -11.05 17.80
N ARG A 259 6.25 -10.94 16.47
CA ARG A 259 5.09 -10.58 15.63
C ARG A 259 3.88 -11.51 15.86
N ASN A 260 4.10 -12.82 15.90
CA ASN A 260 3.04 -13.81 16.15
C ASN A 260 2.39 -13.71 17.54
N LEU A 261 3.09 -13.16 18.54
CA LEU A 261 2.50 -12.91 19.86
C LEU A 261 1.62 -11.65 19.86
N VAL A 262 1.96 -10.67 19.03
CA VAL A 262 1.27 -9.39 18.94
C VAL A 262 0.03 -9.48 18.05
N SER A 263 0.04 -10.32 17.02
CA SER A 263 -1.12 -10.55 16.14
C SER A 263 -2.36 -11.07 16.88
N VAL A 264 -2.19 -11.69 18.05
CA VAL A 264 -3.27 -12.15 18.93
C VAL A 264 -3.92 -10.99 19.70
N THR A 265 -3.22 -9.85 19.81
CA THR A 265 -3.75 -8.66 20.46
C THR A 265 -4.60 -7.87 19.46
N ARG A 266 -5.82 -7.45 19.84
CA ARG A 266 -6.71 -6.61 19.02
C ARG A 266 -6.21 -5.17 18.82
N ILE A 267 -4.90 -4.98 18.90
CA ILE A 267 -4.25 -3.72 18.60
C ILE A 267 -4.23 -3.64 17.07
N SER A 268 -5.05 -2.76 16.51
CA SER A 268 -5.22 -2.55 15.06
C SER A 268 -4.01 -1.86 14.42
N ASP A 269 -2.80 -2.25 14.83
CA ASP A 269 -1.55 -1.58 14.50
C ASP A 269 -0.69 -2.55 13.68
N TYR A 270 -0.12 -2.05 12.59
CA TYR A 270 0.59 -2.88 11.64
C TYR A 270 2.00 -3.19 12.16
N VAL A 271 2.35 -4.47 12.22
CA VAL A 271 3.67 -4.93 12.65
C VAL A 271 4.44 -5.42 11.42
N LEU A 272 5.40 -4.62 10.97
CA LEU A 272 6.24 -4.99 9.82
C LEU A 272 7.46 -5.74 10.32
N SER A 273 7.72 -6.92 9.75
CA SER A 273 8.89 -7.73 10.10
C SER A 273 9.79 -8.04 8.91
N ASN A 274 11.00 -8.51 9.21
CA ASN A 274 11.98 -8.98 8.21
C ASN A 274 11.51 -10.20 7.40
N GLU A 275 10.34 -10.74 7.73
CA GLU A 275 9.66 -11.77 6.92
C GLU A 275 9.34 -11.26 5.51
N LEU A 276 8.95 -9.99 5.33
CA LEU A 276 8.70 -9.41 4.00
C LEU A 276 9.95 -9.46 3.11
N VAL A 277 11.12 -9.17 3.70
CA VAL A 277 12.41 -9.23 3.00
C VAL A 277 12.75 -10.68 2.64
N SER A 278 12.52 -11.60 3.57
CA SER A 278 12.77 -13.04 3.35
C SER A 278 11.88 -13.59 2.23
N MET A 279 10.62 -13.18 2.19
CA MET A 279 9.66 -13.49 1.13
C MET A 279 10.10 -12.94 -0.22
N ALA A 280 10.44 -11.64 -0.30
CA ALA A 280 10.95 -11.03 -1.52
C ALA A 280 12.23 -11.73 -2.04
N LEU A 281 13.16 -12.10 -1.15
CA LEU A 281 14.38 -12.83 -1.52
C LEU A 281 14.08 -14.22 -2.08
N ALA A 282 13.10 -14.92 -1.51
CA ALA A 282 12.67 -16.22 -2.00
C ALA A 282 12.04 -16.11 -3.39
N MET A 283 11.19 -15.12 -3.64
CA MET A 283 10.60 -14.89 -4.98
C MET A 283 11.69 -14.64 -6.04
N VAL A 284 12.68 -13.82 -5.70
CA VAL A 284 13.82 -13.52 -6.59
C VAL A 284 14.73 -14.73 -6.80
N ALA A 285 14.84 -15.61 -5.79
CA ALA A 285 15.60 -16.86 -5.90
C ALA A 285 14.93 -17.85 -6.86
N GLU A 286 13.60 -17.87 -6.91
CA GLU A 286 12.81 -18.70 -7.81
C GLU A 286 12.85 -18.19 -9.25
N ASP A 287 12.50 -16.92 -9.48
CA ASP A 287 12.70 -16.24 -10.77
C ASP A 287 13.35 -14.87 -10.59
N LYS A 288 14.62 -14.79 -11.02
CA LYS A 288 15.45 -13.57 -10.96
C LYS A 288 14.82 -12.37 -11.67
N GLN A 289 13.90 -12.61 -12.60
CA GLN A 289 13.21 -11.55 -13.32
C GLN A 289 12.21 -10.79 -12.45
N ILE A 290 11.67 -11.44 -11.42
CA ILE A 290 10.72 -10.82 -10.47
C ILE A 290 11.38 -9.69 -9.69
N ASN A 291 12.70 -9.71 -9.51
CA ASN A 291 13.42 -8.59 -8.89
C ASN A 291 13.14 -7.27 -9.62
N ARG A 292 13.03 -7.29 -10.95
CA ARG A 292 12.73 -6.08 -11.74
C ARG A 292 11.30 -5.59 -11.55
N VAL A 293 10.36 -6.51 -11.29
CA VAL A 293 8.95 -6.19 -10.99
C VAL A 293 8.87 -5.51 -9.62
N LEU A 294 9.53 -6.11 -8.61
CA LEU A 294 9.58 -5.55 -7.26
C LEU A 294 10.29 -4.20 -7.23
N GLU A 295 11.42 -4.07 -7.92
CA GLU A 295 12.12 -2.79 -8.09
C GLU A 295 11.22 -1.71 -8.68
N GLU A 296 10.41 -2.02 -9.70
CA GLU A 296 9.46 -1.05 -10.27
C GLU A 296 8.32 -0.70 -9.29
N LEU A 297 7.77 -1.68 -8.56
CA LEU A 297 6.69 -1.44 -7.60
C LEU A 297 7.12 -0.69 -6.34
N PHE A 298 8.40 -0.78 -5.95
CA PHE A 298 8.97 -0.10 -4.80
C PHE A 298 9.71 1.20 -5.15
N ALA A 299 9.89 1.49 -6.44
CA ALA A 299 10.50 2.72 -6.90
C ALA A 299 9.58 3.93 -6.69
N GLU A 300 10.18 5.10 -6.53
CA GLU A 300 9.48 6.39 -6.49
C GLU A 300 8.81 6.71 -7.85
N GLU A 301 9.46 6.32 -8.95
CA GLU A 301 8.95 6.50 -10.30
C GLU A 301 8.50 5.16 -10.90
N GLY A 302 7.27 5.11 -11.42
CA GLY A 302 6.81 3.92 -12.13
C GLY A 302 5.36 3.58 -11.82
N ASN A 303 5.06 2.29 -11.81
CA ASN A 303 3.77 1.79 -11.35
C ASN A 303 3.88 1.41 -9.88
N GLU A 304 2.90 1.83 -9.09
CA GLU A 304 2.77 1.48 -7.69
C GLU A 304 1.46 0.72 -7.46
N MET A 305 1.35 0.10 -6.29
CA MET A 305 0.13 -0.56 -5.86
C MET A 305 -0.69 0.38 -4.98
N CYS A 306 -1.92 0.67 -5.40
CA CYS A 306 -2.81 1.59 -4.71
C CYS A 306 -4.11 0.92 -4.28
N ILE A 307 -4.69 1.42 -3.19
CA ILE A 307 -6.08 1.17 -2.83
C ILE A 307 -6.91 2.35 -3.31
N LYS A 308 -7.92 2.09 -4.13
CA LYS A 308 -8.79 3.10 -4.74
C LYS A 308 -10.25 2.91 -4.27
N PRO A 309 -10.97 3.99 -3.94
CA PRO A 309 -12.39 3.92 -3.58
C PRO A 309 -13.24 3.32 -4.70
N ALA A 310 -14.31 2.59 -4.36
CA ALA A 310 -15.20 2.00 -5.35
C ALA A 310 -15.86 3.03 -6.29
N GLU A 311 -16.12 4.25 -5.82
CA GLU A 311 -16.73 5.33 -6.60
C GLU A 311 -15.96 5.70 -7.89
N PHE A 312 -14.68 5.33 -7.98
CA PHE A 312 -13.87 5.54 -9.20
C PHE A 312 -14.29 4.60 -10.34
N TYR A 313 -14.91 3.47 -10.00
CA TYR A 313 -15.20 2.39 -10.94
C TYR A 313 -16.70 2.08 -11.03
N LEU A 314 -17.49 2.35 -10.00
CA LEU A 314 -18.90 1.93 -9.97
C LEU A 314 -19.81 2.92 -9.25
N TYR A 315 -21.10 2.80 -9.53
CA TYR A 315 -22.14 3.48 -8.78
C TYR A 315 -22.57 2.62 -7.58
N ASP A 316 -23.06 3.25 -6.51
CA ASP A 316 -23.50 2.52 -5.33
C ASP A 316 -24.58 1.48 -5.70
N GLN A 317 -24.45 0.28 -5.13
CA GLN A 317 -25.35 -0.86 -5.34
C GLN A 317 -25.39 -1.39 -6.78
N GLU A 318 -24.45 -0.99 -7.64
CA GLU A 318 -24.35 -1.47 -9.02
C GLU A 318 -23.97 -2.96 -9.06
N GLU A 319 -24.59 -3.70 -9.97
CA GLU A 319 -24.35 -5.13 -10.16
C GLU A 319 -23.42 -5.33 -11.36
N LEU A 320 -22.18 -5.74 -11.08
CA LEU A 320 -21.09 -5.89 -12.05
C LEU A 320 -20.28 -7.14 -11.75
N CYS A 321 -19.75 -7.78 -12.79
CA CYS A 321 -18.69 -8.76 -12.64
C CYS A 321 -17.30 -8.10 -12.54
N PHE A 322 -16.32 -8.83 -12.02
CA PHE A 322 -14.97 -8.30 -11.81
C PHE A 322 -14.30 -7.87 -13.13
N TYR A 323 -14.55 -8.56 -14.25
CA TYR A 323 -14.05 -8.12 -15.56
C TYR A 323 -14.60 -6.76 -16.00
N GLU A 324 -15.84 -6.41 -15.65
CA GLU A 324 -16.40 -5.09 -15.96
C GLU A 324 -15.65 -4.00 -15.19
N ILE A 325 -15.31 -4.27 -13.93
CA ILE A 325 -14.50 -3.36 -13.11
C ILE A 325 -13.08 -3.22 -13.67
N MET A 326 -12.43 -4.33 -14.07
CA MET A 326 -11.12 -4.30 -14.71
C MET A 326 -11.12 -3.43 -15.98
N ILE A 327 -12.13 -3.57 -16.84
CA ILE A 327 -12.28 -2.76 -18.05
C ILE A 327 -12.49 -1.28 -17.71
N ARG A 328 -13.24 -0.96 -16.64
CA ARG A 328 -13.40 0.42 -16.17
C ARG A 328 -12.08 0.98 -15.63
N GLY A 329 -11.29 0.18 -14.90
CA GLY A 329 -9.94 0.55 -14.48
C GLY A 329 -9.01 0.88 -15.65
N ARG A 330 -9.11 0.14 -16.76
CA ARG A 330 -8.34 0.46 -17.99
C ARG A 330 -8.64 1.83 -18.59
N GLN A 331 -9.82 2.39 -18.37
CA GLN A 331 -10.15 3.75 -18.81
C GLN A 331 -9.36 4.81 -18.03
N ARG A 332 -8.85 4.44 -16.85
CA ARG A 332 -7.99 5.26 -15.98
C ARG A 332 -6.51 4.89 -16.10
N GLN A 333 -6.14 3.98 -17.01
CA GLN A 333 -4.79 3.40 -17.11
C GLN A 333 -4.37 2.65 -15.83
N GLU A 334 -5.31 1.97 -15.19
CA GLU A 334 -5.08 1.19 -13.96
C GLU A 334 -5.34 -0.29 -14.25
N ILE A 335 -4.61 -1.21 -13.62
CA ILE A 335 -4.90 -2.65 -13.64
C ILE A 335 -5.53 -3.01 -12.31
N VAL A 336 -6.81 -3.38 -12.31
CA VAL A 336 -7.49 -3.84 -11.09
C VAL A 336 -7.09 -5.28 -10.81
N ILE A 337 -6.38 -5.49 -9.70
CA ILE A 337 -5.82 -6.79 -9.30
C ILE A 337 -6.62 -7.47 -8.19
N GLY A 338 -7.48 -6.73 -7.50
CA GLY A 338 -8.27 -7.26 -6.39
C GLY A 338 -9.24 -6.26 -5.80
N TYR A 339 -9.88 -6.66 -4.70
CA TYR A 339 -10.81 -5.82 -3.95
C TYR A 339 -10.84 -6.20 -2.47
N ARG A 340 -11.32 -5.30 -1.62
CA ARG A 340 -11.72 -5.59 -0.25
C ARG A 340 -13.16 -5.09 -0.05
N LEU A 341 -14.03 -5.99 0.35
CA LEU A 341 -15.41 -5.63 0.68
C LEU A 341 -15.46 -4.85 1.99
N ALA A 342 -16.42 -3.94 2.14
CA ALA A 342 -16.58 -3.15 3.36
C ALA A 342 -16.75 -4.01 4.63
N THR A 343 -17.36 -5.19 4.49
CA THR A 343 -17.59 -6.14 5.60
C THR A 343 -16.44 -7.11 5.82
N ALA A 344 -15.39 -7.08 4.99
CA ALA A 344 -14.29 -8.03 5.03
C ALA A 344 -13.03 -7.37 5.62
N GLU A 345 -12.32 -8.11 6.47
CA GLU A 345 -11.05 -7.65 7.04
C GLU A 345 -9.89 -7.76 6.03
N GLN A 346 -9.94 -8.77 5.15
CA GLN A 346 -8.88 -9.07 4.19
C GLN A 346 -9.27 -8.73 2.76
N ALA A 347 -8.29 -8.27 1.99
CA ALA A 347 -8.44 -8.08 0.55
C ALA A 347 -8.32 -9.42 -0.19
N VAL A 348 -9.02 -9.54 -1.31
CA VAL A 348 -8.93 -10.67 -2.23
C VAL A 348 -8.17 -10.21 -3.46
N ILE A 349 -6.97 -10.73 -3.64
CA ILE A 349 -6.15 -10.55 -4.84
C ILE A 349 -6.43 -11.70 -5.81
N ASN A 350 -6.47 -11.41 -7.12
CA ASN A 350 -6.80 -12.38 -8.16
C ASN A 350 -8.10 -13.18 -7.85
N PRO A 351 -9.27 -12.51 -7.71
CA PRO A 351 -10.49 -13.20 -7.32
C PRO A 351 -10.89 -14.29 -8.32
N ALA A 352 -11.34 -15.42 -7.78
CA ALA A 352 -11.95 -16.49 -8.57
C ALA A 352 -13.30 -16.07 -9.16
N ASN A 353 -13.75 -16.76 -10.22
CA ASN A 353 -15.04 -16.51 -10.87
C ASN A 353 -15.26 -15.06 -11.33
N LYS A 354 -14.27 -14.47 -12.02
CA LYS A 354 -14.26 -13.06 -12.46
C LYS A 354 -15.48 -12.63 -13.31
N SER A 355 -16.19 -13.59 -13.91
CA SER A 355 -17.40 -13.38 -14.72
C SER A 355 -18.70 -13.37 -13.91
N LYS A 356 -18.67 -13.80 -12.64
CA LYS A 356 -19.85 -13.80 -11.78
C LYS A 356 -20.20 -12.36 -11.40
N SER A 357 -21.47 -12.00 -11.63
CA SER A 357 -21.98 -10.70 -11.23
C SER A 357 -22.11 -10.61 -9.71
N CYS A 358 -21.66 -9.50 -9.15
CA CYS A 358 -21.73 -9.18 -7.73
C CYS A 358 -22.33 -7.79 -7.57
N LYS A 359 -23.04 -7.58 -6.46
CA LYS A 359 -23.55 -6.26 -6.07
C LYS A 359 -22.52 -5.57 -5.20
N TRP A 360 -22.06 -4.39 -5.62
CA TRP A 360 -20.97 -3.67 -4.98
C TRP A 360 -21.50 -2.49 -4.15
N SER A 361 -20.81 -2.20 -3.04
CA SER A 361 -21.04 -1.01 -2.23
C SER A 361 -20.04 0.09 -2.59
N ILE A 362 -20.40 1.35 -2.33
CA ILE A 362 -19.44 2.46 -2.43
C ILE A 362 -18.35 2.41 -1.36
N ASP A 363 -18.60 1.66 -0.28
CA ASP A 363 -17.68 1.44 0.85
C ASP A 363 -16.66 0.34 0.55
N ASP A 364 -16.83 -0.39 -0.55
CA ASP A 364 -15.84 -1.33 -1.03
C ASP A 364 -14.62 -0.56 -1.58
N VAL A 365 -13.47 -1.22 -1.60
CA VAL A 365 -12.25 -0.65 -2.17
C VAL A 365 -11.60 -1.62 -3.15
N PHE A 366 -10.94 -1.09 -4.16
CA PHE A 366 -10.24 -1.87 -5.18
C PHE A 366 -8.73 -1.73 -5.03
N VAL A 367 -8.03 -2.83 -5.26
CA VAL A 367 -6.57 -2.87 -5.29
C VAL A 367 -6.14 -2.77 -6.74
N VAL A 368 -5.31 -1.79 -7.07
CA VAL A 368 -4.90 -1.53 -8.45
C VAL A 368 -3.39 -1.34 -8.57
N ILE A 369 -2.85 -1.68 -9.74
CA ILE A 369 -1.53 -1.23 -10.19
C ILE A 369 -1.75 -0.02 -11.09
N SER A 370 -1.17 1.12 -10.71
CA SER A 370 -1.33 2.37 -11.45
C SER A 370 -0.03 3.15 -11.45
N LYS A 371 0.15 4.03 -12.44
CA LYS A 371 1.33 4.89 -12.47
C LYS A 371 1.31 5.85 -11.27
N GLY A 372 2.42 5.96 -10.55
CA GLY A 372 2.60 6.89 -9.44
C GLY A 372 2.28 8.32 -9.88
N GLY A 373 1.49 9.01 -9.04
CA GLY A 373 0.89 10.32 -9.33
C GLY A 373 1.64 11.49 -8.74
#